data_AF-A0A1J4QAE3-F1
#
_entry.id   AF-A0A1J4QAE3-F1
#
_cell.length_a   1.000
_cell.length_b   1.000
_cell.length_c   1.000
_cell.angle_alpha   90.00
_cell.angle_beta   90.00
_cell.angle_gamma   90.00
#
_symmetry.space_group_name_H-M   'P 1'
#
loop_
_entity.id
_entity.type
_entity.pdbx_description
1 polymer ?
#
loop_
_entity_poly.entity_id
_entity_poly.type
_entity_poly.pdbx_seq_one_letter_code
_entity_poly.pdbx_strand_id
1 'polypeptide(L)'
;MVLRLLCWTGLLLPAMVSALPLPEWLHAQATLARAQVPACPREQAHGLTLTLNEGRLEGGLEQLSLDLGCSRSGGGGAKGERDALSLLLTLPPIDFRVDRLTLYLPKVMLTGAAELRHHRQHLEIVWQTDAGAAQFTLAPERQGWRWQGELPGALLASTLNQPVTLSGDWQPGQPLQWLAEGELPAPLAGGWQLQLTAEQGPQGWQLLPESRLKVARLNWKHLELNQLELRPVGASSLEGDWRMRLHWQRGRWQQQVFPGAALLLSGTGLDRRRGSVALDLGADLQLKGDWRYDRGLALVVPAQSLPVTGLWQWLNGWLALPVGLEPEAGRLRLSLQAPNLLDTGQPIDLEAELSEGRLSYRDMHAEQLAARFRLRWEQQRLQGIGPQAVSAAKLEVGIPITDIHAALDWRQRGPWLSGLTAKAFGGQLALAPMALTAAPHGEVHLSDISLAQVLSYARVDGLTGNGRLNGRLPFSFEQGFSVTAGKAYSDNGWISYQAGAQLLATGESNLSLGLTLGLLSDLRYRRLEADISMAPGGEAVIDSRLRGQAPVMGKMHPVNFNYRHQENLLQLLASLRFAQELSERLPARLQGESE
;
A
#
# COMPACT_ATOMS: atom_id res chain seq x y z
N MET A 1 51.29 -86.56 -39.20
CA MET A 1 52.15 -86.06 -40.30
C MET A 1 51.88 -84.56 -40.44
N VAL A 2 52.94 -83.77 -40.45
CA VAL A 2 52.95 -82.29 -40.46
C VAL A 2 52.70 -81.76 -41.88
N LEU A 3 51.92 -80.68 -42.03
CA LEU A 3 52.09 -79.46 -42.88
C LEU A 3 50.72 -78.84 -43.21
N ARG A 4 50.40 -77.63 -42.70
CA ARG A 4 50.58 -76.27 -43.29
C ARG A 4 49.43 -75.87 -44.25
N LEU A 5 48.57 -74.89 -43.90
CA LEU A 5 48.72 -73.40 -43.83
C LEU A 5 48.24 -72.71 -45.12
N LEU A 6 47.25 -71.80 -44.99
CA LEU A 6 47.04 -70.49 -45.66
C LEU A 6 45.53 -70.14 -45.57
N CYS A 7 45.10 -69.29 -44.63
CA CYS A 7 45.09 -67.81 -44.64
C CYS A 7 43.76 -67.19 -45.12
N TRP A 8 43.20 -66.38 -44.21
CA TRP A 8 42.58 -65.05 -44.40
C TRP A 8 41.05 -64.86 -44.60
N THR A 9 40.46 -64.37 -43.50
CA THR A 9 39.56 -63.20 -43.33
C THR A 9 38.18 -63.15 -44.01
N GLY A 10 37.13 -63.07 -43.17
CA GLY A 10 35.81 -62.56 -43.58
C GLY A 10 34.68 -62.74 -42.56
N LEU A 11 34.51 -61.74 -41.67
CA LEU A 11 33.24 -61.29 -41.05
C LEU A 11 32.45 -62.22 -40.12
N LEU A 12 32.58 -61.92 -38.82
CA LEU A 12 31.57 -62.16 -37.77
C LEU A 12 30.38 -61.22 -37.99
N LEU A 13 29.20 -61.78 -38.28
CA LEU A 13 27.91 -61.10 -38.14
C LEU A 13 27.25 -61.62 -36.86
N PRO A 14 26.84 -60.76 -35.90
CA PRO A 14 25.89 -61.18 -34.88
C PRO A 14 24.51 -61.23 -35.55
N ALA A 15 23.92 -62.43 -35.64
CA ALA A 15 22.55 -62.59 -36.08
C ALA A 15 21.61 -61.88 -35.08
N MET A 16 20.93 -60.84 -35.56
CA MET A 16 19.79 -60.25 -34.89
C MET A 16 18.70 -61.32 -34.77
N VAL A 17 18.44 -61.81 -33.57
CA VAL A 17 17.20 -62.55 -33.27
C VAL A 17 16.10 -61.50 -33.16
N SER A 18 15.41 -61.24 -34.26
CA SER A 18 14.13 -60.52 -34.24
C SER A 18 13.07 -61.43 -33.59
N ALA A 19 12.41 -60.93 -32.55
CA ALA A 19 11.31 -61.61 -31.89
C ALA A 19 10.22 -61.99 -32.92
N LEU A 20 9.90 -63.27 -33.02
CA LEU A 20 8.79 -63.78 -33.83
C LEU A 20 7.47 -63.24 -33.25
N PRO A 21 6.54 -62.73 -34.07
CA PRO A 21 5.21 -62.32 -33.59
C PRO A 21 4.46 -63.53 -33.04
N LEU A 22 3.77 -63.33 -31.91
CA LEU A 22 2.98 -64.37 -31.25
C LEU A 22 1.79 -64.79 -32.15
N PRO A 23 1.39 -66.08 -32.18
CA PRO A 23 0.29 -66.55 -33.01
C PRO A 23 -1.06 -65.97 -32.56
N GLU A 24 -1.91 -65.54 -33.51
CA GLU A 24 -3.21 -64.91 -33.24
C GLU A 24 -4.23 -65.81 -32.51
N TRP A 25 -4.03 -67.14 -32.52
CA TRP A 25 -4.89 -68.12 -31.85
C TRP A 25 -4.50 -68.41 -30.39
N LEU A 26 -3.39 -67.82 -29.90
CA LEU A 26 -2.88 -68.09 -28.56
C LEU A 26 -3.62 -67.24 -27.53
N HIS A 27 -4.56 -67.85 -26.81
CA HIS A 27 -5.16 -67.26 -25.60
C HIS A 27 -4.45 -67.78 -24.35
N ALA A 28 -3.88 -66.88 -23.56
CA ALA A 28 -3.21 -67.24 -22.31
C ALA A 28 -3.60 -66.24 -21.21
N GLN A 29 -3.92 -66.75 -20.02
CA GLN A 29 -4.23 -65.93 -18.86
C GLN A 29 -3.28 -66.27 -17.71
N ALA A 30 -2.59 -65.26 -17.18
CA ALA A 30 -1.78 -65.38 -15.98
C ALA A 30 -2.37 -64.50 -14.88
N THR A 31 -2.45 -65.02 -13.67
CA THR A 31 -3.01 -64.28 -12.53
C THR A 31 -2.06 -64.30 -11.35
N LEU A 32 -1.86 -63.16 -10.70
CA LEU A 32 -1.13 -63.06 -9.44
C LEU A 32 -2.07 -62.49 -8.39
N ALA A 33 -2.31 -63.28 -7.34
CA ALA A 33 -3.25 -62.92 -6.29
C ALA A 33 -2.79 -61.66 -5.51
N ARG A 34 -1.54 -61.62 -5.04
CA ARG A 34 -1.01 -60.48 -4.30
C ARG A 34 0.51 -60.37 -4.47
N ALA A 35 1.00 -59.15 -4.65
CA ALA A 35 2.38 -58.75 -4.45
C ALA A 35 2.42 -57.63 -3.41
N GLN A 36 3.42 -57.65 -2.52
CA GLN A 36 3.58 -56.63 -1.48
C GLN A 36 5.06 -56.38 -1.25
N VAL A 37 5.44 -55.11 -1.04
CA VAL A 37 6.81 -54.75 -0.72
C VAL A 37 7.05 -54.92 0.78
N PRO A 38 7.96 -55.81 1.24
CA PRO A 38 8.14 -56.09 2.66
C PRO A 38 8.51 -54.86 3.50
N ALA A 39 9.35 -53.98 2.93
CA ALA A 39 9.79 -52.74 3.61
C ALA A 39 8.72 -51.65 3.66
N CYS A 40 7.73 -51.71 2.76
CA CYS A 40 6.65 -50.73 2.65
C CYS A 40 5.32 -51.48 2.54
N PRO A 41 4.71 -51.93 3.65
CA PRO A 41 3.54 -52.81 3.61
C PRO A 41 2.29 -52.18 2.97
N ARG A 42 2.26 -50.86 2.81
CA ARG A 42 1.23 -50.15 2.05
C ARG A 42 1.47 -50.16 0.53
N GLU A 43 2.67 -50.49 0.07
CA GLU A 43 2.97 -50.76 -1.33
C GLU A 43 2.59 -52.20 -1.68
N GLN A 44 1.50 -52.38 -2.42
CA GLN A 44 1.00 -53.70 -2.81
C GLN A 44 0.22 -53.64 -4.12
N ALA A 45 0.18 -54.77 -4.81
CA ALA A 45 -0.65 -55.01 -5.98
C ALA A 45 -1.51 -56.26 -5.72
N HIS A 46 -2.80 -56.20 -6.04
CA HIS A 46 -3.75 -57.29 -5.82
C HIS A 46 -4.56 -57.57 -7.09
N GLY A 47 -4.82 -58.85 -7.35
CA GLY A 47 -5.65 -59.27 -8.48
C GLY A 47 -5.06 -58.89 -9.83
N LEU A 48 -3.75 -59.09 -10.03
CA LEU A 48 -3.13 -58.87 -11.34
C LEU A 48 -3.60 -59.97 -12.30
N THR A 49 -4.08 -59.57 -13.47
CA THR A 49 -4.48 -60.45 -14.56
C THR A 49 -3.78 -60.01 -15.84
N LEU A 50 -3.07 -60.91 -16.50
CA LEU A 50 -2.52 -60.70 -17.84
C LEU A 50 -3.26 -61.61 -18.80
N THR A 51 -3.88 -61.05 -19.82
CA THR A 51 -4.61 -61.80 -20.85
C THR A 51 -3.97 -61.55 -22.21
N LEU A 52 -3.50 -62.60 -22.86
CA LEU A 52 -3.13 -62.57 -24.28
C LEU A 52 -4.37 -62.92 -25.09
N ASN A 53 -4.82 -62.00 -25.94
CA ASN A 53 -5.99 -62.17 -26.79
C ASN A 53 -5.69 -61.63 -28.20
N GLU A 54 -5.86 -62.45 -29.24
CA GLU A 54 -5.60 -62.06 -30.64
C GLU A 54 -4.23 -61.39 -30.86
N GLY A 55 -3.18 -61.92 -30.20
CA GLY A 55 -1.82 -61.38 -30.29
C GLY A 55 -1.57 -60.09 -29.50
N ARG A 56 -2.58 -59.53 -28.82
CA ARG A 56 -2.44 -58.40 -27.90
C ARG A 56 -2.41 -58.87 -26.45
N LEU A 57 -1.42 -58.40 -25.70
CA LEU A 57 -1.34 -58.65 -24.27
C LEU A 57 -2.00 -57.47 -23.56
N GLU A 58 -3.00 -57.72 -22.73
CA GLU A 58 -3.72 -56.72 -21.93
C GLU A 58 -3.52 -57.03 -20.45
N GLY A 59 -3.30 -55.98 -19.65
CA GLY A 59 -3.12 -56.08 -18.21
C GLY A 59 -4.30 -55.49 -17.43
N GLY A 60 -4.78 -56.23 -16.44
CA GLY A 60 -5.76 -55.79 -15.46
C GLY A 60 -5.19 -55.89 -14.05
N LEU A 61 -5.56 -54.97 -13.17
CA LEU A 61 -5.18 -55.01 -11.78
C LEU A 61 -6.33 -54.48 -10.91
N GLU A 62 -6.82 -55.30 -9.98
CA GLU A 62 -7.93 -54.88 -9.10
C GLU A 62 -7.51 -53.74 -8.17
N GLN A 63 -6.32 -53.83 -7.59
CA GLN A 63 -5.81 -52.80 -6.68
C GLN A 63 -4.30 -52.61 -6.84
N LEU A 64 -3.87 -51.36 -7.00
CA LEU A 64 -2.48 -50.94 -6.89
C LEU A 64 -2.38 -49.90 -5.78
N SER A 65 -1.47 -50.07 -4.83
CA SER A 65 -1.16 -49.03 -3.87
C SER A 65 0.32 -48.71 -3.81
N LEU A 66 0.62 -47.42 -3.76
CA LEU A 66 1.96 -46.84 -3.73
C LEU A 66 2.09 -45.95 -2.50
N ASP A 67 3.19 -46.03 -1.74
CA ASP A 67 3.41 -45.27 -0.51
C ASP A 67 4.66 -44.39 -0.59
N LEU A 68 4.44 -43.12 -0.94
CA LEU A 68 5.51 -42.13 -1.04
C LEU A 68 5.96 -41.59 0.33
N GLY A 69 5.25 -41.93 1.41
CA GLY A 69 5.68 -41.64 2.79
C GLY A 69 6.67 -42.66 3.36
N CYS A 70 6.86 -43.80 2.67
CA CYS A 70 7.79 -44.83 3.09
C CYS A 70 9.22 -44.47 2.69
N SER A 71 10.03 -44.00 3.65
CA SER A 71 11.46 -43.73 3.39
C SER A 71 12.24 -45.04 3.27
N ARG A 72 12.76 -45.32 2.07
CA ARG A 72 13.74 -46.40 1.83
C ARG A 72 15.12 -46.01 2.38
N SER A 73 15.20 -45.64 3.65
CA SER A 73 16.45 -45.28 4.33
C SER A 73 17.09 -46.52 4.95
N GLY A 74 17.74 -47.30 4.09
CA GLY A 74 18.72 -48.30 4.47
C GLY A 74 19.68 -48.43 3.30
N GLY A 75 20.82 -47.73 3.36
CA GLY A 75 21.85 -47.68 2.31
C GLY A 75 22.56 -49.01 2.01
N GLY A 76 21.89 -50.15 2.20
CA GLY A 76 22.35 -51.50 1.89
C GLY A 76 21.43 -52.26 0.92
N GLY A 77 20.62 -51.57 0.12
CA GLY A 77 19.87 -52.21 -0.97
C GLY A 77 20.83 -52.82 -2.00
N ALA A 78 20.61 -54.09 -2.36
CA ALA A 78 21.33 -54.74 -3.45
C ALA A 78 21.28 -53.87 -4.73
N LYS A 79 22.30 -53.98 -5.59
CA LYS A 79 22.36 -53.27 -6.88
C LYS A 79 21.05 -53.52 -7.67
N GLY A 80 20.13 -52.56 -7.62
CA GLY A 80 18.83 -52.62 -8.29
C GLY A 80 17.66 -51.95 -7.56
N GLU A 81 17.71 -51.81 -6.22
CA GLU A 81 16.55 -51.37 -5.43
C GLU A 81 16.74 -49.99 -4.78
N ARG A 82 16.59 -48.94 -5.58
CA ARG A 82 16.39 -47.58 -5.08
C ARG A 82 15.13 -47.03 -5.76
N ASP A 83 14.22 -46.44 -4.96
CA ASP A 83 13.06 -45.64 -5.37
C ASP A 83 11.70 -46.34 -5.55
N ALA A 84 10.65 -45.82 -4.88
CA ALA A 84 9.25 -46.27 -4.95
C ALA A 84 8.67 -46.33 -6.37
N LEU A 85 9.24 -45.53 -7.28
CA LEU A 85 8.92 -45.52 -8.70
C LEU A 85 9.50 -46.73 -9.47
N SER A 86 10.36 -47.55 -8.84
CA SER A 86 10.95 -48.74 -9.45
C SER A 86 9.92 -49.80 -9.84
N LEU A 87 8.75 -49.84 -9.18
CA LEU A 87 7.69 -50.79 -9.55
C LEU A 87 7.06 -50.45 -10.90
N LEU A 88 6.77 -49.18 -11.17
CA LEU A 88 6.26 -48.70 -12.47
C LEU A 88 7.27 -48.96 -13.60
N LEU A 89 8.56 -48.99 -13.28
CA LEU A 89 9.64 -49.30 -14.21
C LEU A 89 9.85 -50.78 -14.50
N THR A 90 9.42 -51.65 -13.58
CA THR A 90 9.43 -53.10 -13.79
C THR A 90 8.17 -53.61 -14.46
N LEU A 91 7.18 -52.72 -14.69
CA LEU A 91 6.00 -53.11 -15.45
C LEU A 91 6.41 -53.42 -16.90
N PRO A 92 5.99 -54.58 -17.44
CA PRO A 92 6.22 -54.86 -18.83
C PRO A 92 5.45 -53.84 -19.69
N PRO A 93 5.90 -53.55 -20.92
CA PRO A 93 5.37 -52.49 -21.79
C PRO A 93 4.00 -52.86 -22.35
N ILE A 94 3.00 -52.91 -21.47
CA ILE A 94 1.65 -53.38 -21.70
C ILE A 94 0.69 -52.36 -21.10
N ASP A 95 -0.43 -52.11 -21.75
CA ASP A 95 -1.46 -51.24 -21.19
C ASP A 95 -2.14 -51.93 -20.00
N PHE A 96 -2.16 -51.23 -18.86
CA PHE A 96 -2.77 -51.72 -17.63
C PHE A 96 -4.00 -50.90 -17.26
N ARG A 97 -5.12 -51.59 -17.04
CA ARG A 97 -6.27 -51.02 -16.35
C ARG A 97 -6.21 -51.37 -14.87
N VAL A 98 -6.25 -50.36 -14.02
CA VAL A 98 -6.26 -50.50 -12.55
C VAL A 98 -7.60 -50.05 -12.03
N ASP A 99 -8.38 -50.96 -11.44
CA ASP A 99 -9.72 -50.62 -10.92
C ASP A 99 -9.62 -49.69 -9.70
N ARG A 100 -8.58 -49.85 -8.88
CA ARG A 100 -8.29 -48.96 -7.74
C ARG A 100 -6.80 -48.70 -7.58
N LEU A 101 -6.34 -47.56 -8.07
CA LEU A 101 -5.03 -47.00 -7.76
C LEU A 101 -5.12 -46.13 -6.51
N THR A 102 -4.32 -46.44 -5.48
CA THR A 102 -4.24 -45.67 -4.24
C THR A 102 -2.83 -45.13 -4.04
N LEU A 103 -2.68 -43.81 -3.97
CA LEU A 103 -1.43 -43.14 -3.63
C LEU A 103 -1.49 -42.63 -2.19
N TYR A 104 -0.61 -43.16 -1.34
CA TYR A 104 -0.40 -42.66 0.01
C TYR A 104 0.68 -41.57 0.00
N LEU A 105 0.27 -40.35 0.32
CA LEU A 105 1.13 -39.22 0.65
C LEU A 105 1.22 -39.09 2.18
N PRO A 106 2.22 -38.39 2.75
CA PRO A 106 2.38 -38.29 4.20
C PRO A 106 1.14 -37.81 4.98
N LYS A 107 0.24 -37.04 4.35
CA LYS A 107 -0.97 -36.50 4.98
C LYS A 107 -2.27 -36.72 4.19
N VAL A 108 -2.19 -37.27 2.98
CA VAL A 108 -3.33 -37.38 2.07
C VAL A 108 -3.32 -38.76 1.43
N MET A 109 -4.49 -39.34 1.22
CA MET A 109 -4.67 -40.54 0.42
C MET A 109 -5.49 -40.17 -0.81
N LEU A 110 -4.96 -40.47 -1.98
CA LEU A 110 -5.66 -40.30 -3.24
C LEU A 110 -6.03 -41.68 -3.78
N THR A 111 -7.27 -41.86 -4.21
CA THR A 111 -7.74 -43.14 -4.74
C THR A 111 -8.61 -42.94 -5.97
N GLY A 112 -8.63 -43.92 -6.87
CA GLY A 112 -9.40 -43.82 -8.11
C GLY A 112 -9.02 -44.90 -9.13
N ALA A 113 -9.86 -45.11 -10.14
CA ALA A 113 -9.53 -46.00 -11.25
C ALA A 113 -8.48 -45.35 -12.16
N ALA A 114 -7.48 -46.10 -12.61
CA ALA A 114 -6.41 -45.58 -13.45
C ALA A 114 -6.19 -46.46 -14.69
N GLU A 115 -5.77 -45.83 -15.78
CA GLU A 115 -5.31 -46.49 -17.00
C GLU A 115 -3.86 -46.07 -17.24
N LEU A 116 -2.96 -47.05 -17.30
CA LEU A 116 -1.56 -46.85 -17.62
C LEU A 116 -1.31 -47.33 -19.05
N ARG A 117 -1.05 -46.41 -19.96
CA ARG A 117 -0.77 -46.70 -21.37
C ARG A 117 0.71 -46.61 -21.64
N HIS A 118 1.31 -47.71 -22.07
CA HIS A 118 2.74 -47.78 -22.35
C HIS A 118 3.02 -47.38 -23.79
N HIS A 119 3.69 -46.24 -23.97
CA HIS A 119 4.23 -45.81 -25.26
C HIS A 119 5.73 -46.13 -25.34
N ARG A 120 6.31 -46.12 -26.56
CA ARG A 120 7.72 -46.47 -26.78
C ARG A 120 8.73 -45.62 -25.99
N GLN A 121 8.35 -44.41 -25.59
CA GLN A 121 9.25 -43.42 -24.96
C GLN A 121 8.71 -42.82 -23.66
N HIS A 122 7.47 -43.12 -23.28
CA HIS A 122 6.84 -42.60 -22.07
C HIS A 122 5.68 -43.48 -21.63
N LEU A 123 5.30 -43.35 -20.36
CA LEU A 123 4.12 -43.95 -19.75
C LEU A 123 3.07 -42.87 -19.59
N GLU A 124 1.92 -43.01 -20.21
CA GLU A 124 0.77 -42.13 -20.01
C GLU A 124 -0.14 -42.72 -18.93
N ILE A 125 -0.54 -41.90 -17.96
CA ILE A 125 -1.40 -42.29 -16.86
C ILE A 125 -2.63 -41.40 -16.87
N VAL A 126 -3.79 -42.02 -17.01
CA VAL A 126 -5.11 -41.37 -16.89
C VAL A 126 -5.76 -41.87 -15.62
N TRP A 127 -5.95 -41.00 -14.63
CA TRP A 127 -6.43 -41.36 -13.31
C TRP A 127 -7.73 -40.63 -12.98
N GLN A 128 -8.81 -41.38 -12.73
CA GLN A 128 -10.10 -40.87 -12.33
C GLN A 128 -10.16 -40.73 -10.82
N THR A 129 -9.91 -39.52 -10.31
CA THR A 129 -9.94 -39.20 -8.88
C THR A 129 -11.30 -38.64 -8.48
N ASP A 130 -11.58 -38.56 -7.17
CA ASP A 130 -12.79 -37.91 -6.64
C ASP A 130 -12.90 -36.42 -7.04
N ALA A 131 -11.78 -35.78 -7.36
CA ALA A 131 -11.71 -34.39 -7.79
C ALA A 131 -11.81 -34.20 -9.32
N GLY A 132 -11.83 -35.29 -10.09
CA GLY A 132 -11.86 -35.29 -11.56
C GLY A 132 -10.74 -36.13 -12.19
N ALA A 133 -10.67 -36.08 -13.52
CA ALA A 133 -9.66 -36.79 -14.28
C ALA A 133 -8.31 -36.07 -14.20
N ALA A 134 -7.28 -36.81 -13.79
CA ALA A 134 -5.88 -36.42 -13.84
C ALA A 134 -5.20 -37.15 -15.00
N GLN A 135 -4.39 -36.45 -15.79
CA GLN A 135 -3.64 -37.05 -16.89
C GLN A 135 -2.18 -36.61 -16.82
N PHE A 136 -1.24 -37.56 -16.79
CA PHE A 136 0.18 -37.25 -16.77
C PHE A 136 1.02 -38.28 -17.51
N THR A 137 2.04 -37.78 -18.20
CA THR A 137 3.07 -38.56 -18.88
C THR A 137 4.32 -38.62 -18.01
N LEU A 138 4.92 -39.80 -17.91
CA LEU A 138 6.20 -40.06 -17.27
C LEU A 138 7.18 -40.56 -18.34
N ALA A 139 8.27 -39.84 -18.56
CA ALA A 139 9.34 -40.24 -19.46
C ALA A 139 10.64 -40.46 -18.68
N PRO A 140 11.39 -41.54 -18.95
CA PRO A 140 12.72 -41.71 -18.39
C PRO A 140 13.67 -40.64 -18.93
N GLU A 141 14.42 -39.96 -18.05
CA GLU A 141 15.42 -38.96 -18.43
C GLU A 141 16.74 -39.24 -17.69
N ARG A 142 17.75 -39.73 -18.41
CA ARG A 142 19.05 -40.19 -17.85
C ARG A 142 18.85 -41.26 -16.75
N GLN A 143 19.19 -40.93 -15.50
CA GLN A 143 18.99 -41.78 -14.30
C GLN A 143 17.75 -41.35 -13.48
N GLY A 144 16.89 -40.52 -14.07
CA GLY A 144 15.73 -39.92 -13.41
C GLY A 144 14.49 -39.89 -14.31
N TRP A 145 13.56 -38.99 -13.98
CA TRP A 145 12.24 -38.90 -14.63
C TRP A 145 11.95 -37.47 -15.03
N ARG A 146 11.25 -37.33 -16.15
CA ARG A 146 10.51 -36.14 -16.50
C ARG A 146 9.02 -36.47 -16.46
N TRP A 147 8.24 -35.59 -15.84
CA TRP A 147 6.78 -35.68 -15.88
C TRP A 147 6.17 -34.42 -16.45
N GLN A 148 5.01 -34.58 -17.08
CA GLN A 148 4.17 -33.49 -17.52
C GLN A 148 2.72 -33.94 -17.58
N GLY A 149 1.79 -33.09 -17.17
CA GLY A 149 0.38 -33.44 -17.15
C GLY A 149 -0.51 -32.33 -16.66
N GLU A 150 -1.79 -32.66 -16.50
CA GLU A 150 -2.84 -31.81 -15.97
C GLU A 150 -3.54 -32.57 -14.84
N LEU A 151 -3.70 -31.90 -13.70
CA LEU A 151 -4.40 -32.44 -12.54
C LEU A 151 -5.57 -31.52 -12.18
N PRO A 152 -6.68 -32.05 -11.67
CA PRO A 152 -7.71 -31.23 -11.05
C PRO A 152 -7.10 -30.39 -9.92
N GLY A 153 -7.27 -29.06 -9.97
CA GLY A 153 -6.65 -28.15 -9.00
C GLY A 153 -7.03 -28.45 -7.55
N ALA A 154 -8.23 -29.00 -7.33
CA ALA A 154 -8.73 -29.40 -6.01
C ALA A 154 -7.87 -30.47 -5.33
N LEU A 155 -7.08 -31.24 -6.10
CA LEU A 155 -6.10 -32.19 -5.55
C LEU A 155 -4.89 -31.47 -4.92
N LEU A 156 -4.55 -30.27 -5.39
CA LEU A 156 -3.44 -29.46 -4.87
C LEU A 156 -3.91 -28.53 -3.75
N ALA A 157 -5.03 -27.85 -3.95
CA ALA A 157 -5.65 -26.99 -2.95
C ALA A 157 -7.15 -26.89 -3.19
N SER A 158 -7.95 -26.96 -2.11
CA SER A 158 -9.41 -26.94 -2.18
C SER A 158 -10.00 -25.65 -2.78
N THR A 159 -9.21 -24.58 -2.91
CA THR A 159 -9.62 -23.33 -3.54
C THR A 159 -9.40 -23.31 -5.05
N LEU A 160 -8.56 -24.20 -5.60
CA LEU A 160 -8.24 -24.26 -7.02
C LEU A 160 -9.27 -25.11 -7.76
N ASN A 161 -10.30 -24.46 -8.30
CA ASN A 161 -11.39 -25.16 -9.00
C ASN A 161 -11.09 -25.45 -10.47
N GLN A 162 -10.05 -24.83 -11.03
CA GLN A 162 -9.59 -25.04 -12.41
C GLN A 162 -8.50 -26.13 -12.43
N PRO A 163 -8.34 -26.84 -13.55
CA PRO A 163 -7.20 -27.73 -13.73
C PRO A 163 -5.87 -26.97 -13.65
N VAL A 164 -4.83 -27.68 -13.21
CA VAL A 164 -3.47 -27.16 -13.09
C VAL A 164 -2.57 -27.99 -13.97
N THR A 165 -1.86 -27.33 -14.88
CA THR A 165 -0.79 -27.97 -15.65
C THR A 165 0.45 -28.05 -14.79
N LEU A 166 1.12 -29.19 -14.79
CA LEU A 166 2.36 -29.42 -14.06
C LEU A 166 3.36 -30.13 -14.95
N SER A 167 4.62 -29.80 -14.74
CA SER A 167 5.75 -30.54 -15.27
C SER A 167 6.89 -30.51 -14.28
N GLY A 168 7.87 -31.37 -14.47
CA GLY A 168 9.07 -31.33 -13.68
C GLY A 168 10.03 -32.43 -14.08
N ASP A 169 11.20 -32.35 -13.48
CA ASP A 169 12.24 -33.33 -13.63
C ASP A 169 12.88 -33.63 -12.27
N TRP A 170 13.29 -34.88 -12.12
CA TRP A 170 14.00 -35.35 -10.95
C TRP A 170 15.16 -36.20 -11.41
N GLN A 171 16.34 -35.89 -10.89
CA GLN A 171 17.56 -36.69 -11.09
C GLN A 171 18.22 -36.94 -9.73
N PRO A 172 18.78 -38.13 -9.49
CA PRO A 172 19.49 -38.42 -8.25
C PRO A 172 20.61 -37.41 -7.98
N GLY A 173 20.63 -36.82 -6.78
CA GLY A 173 21.64 -35.85 -6.35
C GLY A 173 21.49 -34.45 -6.94
N GLN A 174 20.44 -34.18 -7.71
CA GLN A 174 20.09 -32.83 -8.19
C GLN A 174 18.86 -32.31 -7.42
N PRO A 175 18.71 -30.98 -7.29
CA PRO A 175 17.49 -30.38 -6.77
C PRO A 175 16.27 -30.76 -7.63
N LEU A 176 15.15 -31.04 -6.97
CA LEU A 176 13.85 -31.27 -7.60
C LEU A 176 13.42 -29.99 -8.32
N GLN A 177 13.09 -30.08 -9.61
CA GLN A 177 12.49 -28.99 -10.36
C GLN A 177 11.03 -29.30 -10.65
N TRP A 178 10.16 -28.36 -10.31
CA TRP A 178 8.72 -28.47 -10.55
C TRP A 178 8.19 -27.16 -11.12
N LEU A 179 7.43 -27.24 -12.20
CA LEU A 179 6.73 -26.13 -12.81
C LEU A 179 5.23 -26.42 -12.75
N ALA A 180 4.44 -25.49 -12.22
CA ALA A 180 2.99 -25.59 -12.23
C ALA A 180 2.37 -24.28 -12.71
N GLU A 181 1.29 -24.38 -13.47
CA GLU A 181 0.59 -23.25 -14.08
C GLU A 181 -0.92 -23.44 -13.96
N GLY A 182 -1.63 -22.35 -13.71
CA GLY A 182 -3.08 -22.38 -13.60
C GLY A 182 -3.68 -20.98 -13.41
N GLU A 183 -4.95 -20.93 -13.08
CA GLU A 183 -5.67 -19.68 -12.81
C GLU A 183 -5.85 -19.44 -11.31
N LEU A 184 -5.80 -18.18 -10.91
CA LEU A 184 -6.05 -17.78 -9.52
C LEU A 184 -7.51 -18.04 -9.13
N PRO A 185 -7.77 -18.45 -7.87
CA PRO A 185 -9.12 -18.67 -7.40
C PRO A 185 -9.85 -17.36 -7.08
N ALA A 186 -11.17 -17.33 -7.31
CA ALA A 186 -12.01 -16.19 -6.97
C ALA A 186 -11.87 -15.81 -5.47
N PRO A 187 -11.86 -14.52 -5.12
CA PRO A 187 -12.16 -13.35 -5.97
C PRO A 187 -10.96 -12.79 -6.74
N LEU A 188 -9.80 -13.45 -6.71
CA LEU A 188 -8.64 -13.07 -7.51
C LEU A 188 -8.79 -13.59 -8.93
N ALA A 189 -8.26 -12.86 -9.91
CA ALA A 189 -8.23 -13.30 -11.30
C ALA A 189 -6.84 -13.05 -11.92
N GLY A 190 -6.39 -14.01 -12.73
CA GLY A 190 -5.10 -13.97 -13.42
C GLY A 190 -4.39 -15.32 -13.40
N GLY A 191 -3.65 -15.60 -14.47
CA GLY A 191 -2.81 -16.79 -14.56
C GLY A 191 -1.58 -16.70 -13.66
N TRP A 192 -1.27 -17.78 -12.97
CA TRP A 192 -0.08 -17.94 -12.15
C TRP A 192 0.83 -19.04 -12.70
N GLN A 193 2.14 -18.85 -12.50
CA GLN A 193 3.18 -19.81 -12.85
C GLN A 193 4.12 -19.98 -11.65
N LEU A 194 4.21 -21.19 -11.12
CA LEU A 194 5.07 -21.57 -10.01
C LEU A 194 6.25 -22.39 -10.55
N GLN A 195 7.45 -21.83 -10.49
CA GLN A 195 8.69 -22.57 -10.64
C GLN A 195 9.23 -22.86 -9.24
N LEU A 196 9.31 -24.13 -8.86
CA LEU A 196 9.77 -24.58 -7.56
C LEU A 196 11.06 -25.38 -7.73
N THR A 197 12.08 -24.99 -6.97
CA THR A 197 13.34 -25.72 -6.88
C THR A 197 13.57 -26.09 -5.42
N ALA A 198 13.67 -27.37 -5.12
CA ALA A 198 13.83 -27.84 -3.75
C ALA A 198 14.92 -28.92 -3.63
N GLU A 199 15.61 -28.93 -2.50
CA GLU A 199 16.57 -29.97 -2.18
C GLU A 199 16.26 -30.60 -0.82
N GLN A 200 16.67 -31.87 -0.64
CA GLN A 200 16.50 -32.57 0.61
C GLN A 200 17.75 -32.35 1.49
N GLY A 201 17.58 -31.62 2.58
CA GLY A 201 18.62 -31.35 3.56
C GLY A 201 18.44 -32.16 4.87
N PRO A 202 19.35 -31.98 5.85
CA PRO A 202 19.29 -32.67 7.14
C PRO A 202 18.06 -32.31 7.99
N GLN A 203 17.37 -31.19 7.68
CA GLN A 203 16.13 -30.75 8.33
C GLN A 203 14.90 -30.91 7.43
N GLY A 204 14.97 -31.83 6.46
CA GLY A 204 13.90 -32.04 5.49
C GLY A 204 14.08 -31.21 4.22
N TRP A 205 12.99 -31.06 3.46
CA TRP A 205 12.99 -30.35 2.20
C TRP A 205 13.13 -28.84 2.38
N GLN A 206 14.03 -28.23 1.62
CA GLN A 206 14.28 -26.79 1.60
C GLN A 206 13.99 -26.23 0.21
N LEU A 207 13.23 -25.14 0.17
CA LEU A 207 13.02 -24.34 -1.04
C LEU A 207 14.24 -23.47 -1.30
N LEU A 208 14.80 -23.58 -2.50
CA LEU A 208 15.95 -22.79 -2.92
C LEU A 208 15.53 -21.40 -3.43
N PRO A 209 16.41 -20.38 -3.35
CA PRO A 209 16.15 -18.98 -3.77
C PRO A 209 15.65 -18.81 -5.21
N GLU A 210 15.94 -19.77 -6.08
CA GLU A 210 15.53 -19.81 -7.48
C GLU A 210 14.03 -20.07 -7.66
N SER A 211 13.38 -20.60 -6.62
CA SER A 211 11.93 -20.80 -6.59
C SER A 211 11.20 -19.47 -6.72
N ARG A 212 10.16 -19.43 -7.56
CA ARG A 212 9.34 -18.24 -7.79
C ARG A 212 7.93 -18.58 -8.22
N LEU A 213 6.97 -17.90 -7.62
CA LEU A 213 5.60 -17.82 -8.09
C LEU A 213 5.42 -16.48 -8.80
N LYS A 214 5.03 -16.51 -10.07
CA LYS A 214 4.77 -15.33 -10.89
C LYS A 214 3.29 -15.22 -11.22
N VAL A 215 2.78 -14.00 -11.21
CA VAL A 215 1.46 -13.63 -11.73
C VAL A 215 1.66 -12.43 -12.64
N ALA A 216 1.48 -12.63 -13.96
CA ALA A 216 1.76 -11.59 -14.93
C ALA A 216 0.86 -10.36 -14.71
N ARG A 217 -0.43 -10.61 -14.43
CA ARG A 217 -1.41 -9.60 -14.06
C ARG A 217 -2.39 -10.20 -13.05
N LEU A 218 -2.44 -9.61 -11.86
CA LEU A 218 -3.40 -9.93 -10.83
C LEU A 218 -4.49 -8.86 -10.83
N ASN A 219 -5.75 -9.29 -10.93
CA ASN A 219 -6.91 -8.42 -10.78
C ASN A 219 -7.68 -8.79 -9.52
N TRP A 220 -8.06 -7.78 -8.74
CA TRP A 220 -8.88 -7.94 -7.55
C TRP A 220 -9.64 -6.65 -7.24
N LYS A 221 -10.97 -6.67 -7.36
CA LYS A 221 -11.81 -5.47 -7.16
C LYS A 221 -11.38 -4.33 -8.09
N HIS A 222 -10.84 -3.24 -7.54
CA HIS A 222 -10.27 -2.10 -8.30
C HIS A 222 -8.74 -2.12 -8.33
N LEU A 223 -8.13 -3.14 -7.75
CA LEU A 223 -6.69 -3.35 -7.75
C LEU A 223 -6.28 -4.17 -8.97
N GLU A 224 -5.34 -3.64 -9.73
CA GLU A 224 -4.59 -4.35 -10.74
C GLU A 224 -3.11 -4.30 -10.34
N LEU A 225 -2.46 -5.45 -10.21
CA LEU A 225 -1.02 -5.53 -9.98
C LEU A 225 -0.35 -6.23 -11.17
N ASN A 226 0.70 -5.62 -11.70
CA ASN A 226 1.43 -6.16 -12.84
C ASN A 226 2.81 -6.69 -12.41
N GLN A 227 3.18 -7.82 -12.99
CA GLN A 227 4.44 -8.54 -12.74
C GLN A 227 4.63 -8.84 -11.25
N LEU A 228 3.62 -9.50 -10.66
CA LEU A 228 3.71 -10.01 -9.30
C LEU A 228 4.69 -11.17 -9.26
N GLU A 229 5.60 -11.16 -8.30
CA GLU A 229 6.53 -12.26 -8.12
C GLU A 229 6.85 -12.47 -6.63
N LEU A 230 6.70 -13.72 -6.19
CA LEU A 230 6.97 -14.18 -4.84
C LEU A 230 8.17 -15.12 -4.87
N ARG A 231 9.19 -14.85 -4.06
CA ARG A 231 10.42 -15.66 -3.95
C ARG A 231 10.81 -15.90 -2.49
N PRO A 232 11.45 -17.03 -2.15
CA PRO A 232 12.01 -17.22 -0.81
C PRO A 232 13.22 -16.31 -0.57
N VAL A 233 13.41 -15.90 0.68
CA VAL A 233 14.56 -15.10 1.11
C VAL A 233 15.63 -16.05 1.64
N GLY A 234 16.51 -16.50 0.76
CA GLY A 234 17.47 -17.57 1.05
C GLY A 234 16.81 -18.96 1.02
N ALA A 235 17.59 -20.00 1.34
CA ALA A 235 17.05 -21.35 1.48
C ALA A 235 16.02 -21.38 2.62
N SER A 236 14.78 -21.75 2.30
CA SER A 236 13.64 -21.72 3.23
C SER A 236 13.14 -23.13 3.52
N SER A 237 13.15 -23.54 4.79
CA SER A 237 12.61 -24.84 5.18
C SER A 237 11.10 -24.92 4.91
N LEU A 238 10.63 -26.08 4.41
CA LEU A 238 9.20 -26.35 4.30
C LEU A 238 8.56 -26.61 5.68
N GLU A 239 9.34 -27.11 6.64
CA GLU A 239 8.87 -27.53 7.97
C GLU A 239 9.19 -26.51 9.08
N GLY A 240 10.15 -25.62 8.83
CA GLY A 240 10.60 -24.60 9.78
C GLY A 240 10.13 -23.19 9.44
N ASP A 241 10.86 -22.23 9.98
CA ASP A 241 10.64 -20.81 9.73
C ASP A 241 10.90 -20.46 8.27
N TRP A 242 10.14 -19.49 7.78
CA TRP A 242 10.16 -19.14 6.37
C TRP A 242 10.08 -17.64 6.18
N ARG A 243 10.70 -17.18 5.09
CA ARG A 243 10.65 -15.79 4.67
C ARG A 243 10.48 -15.76 3.16
N MET A 244 9.49 -15.01 2.69
CA MET A 244 9.19 -14.81 1.29
C MET A 244 9.15 -13.32 1.00
N ARG A 245 9.65 -12.92 -0.16
CA ARG A 245 9.56 -11.56 -0.68
C ARG A 245 8.58 -11.58 -1.84
N LEU A 246 7.48 -10.85 -1.67
CA LEU A 246 6.51 -10.56 -2.72
C LEU A 246 6.83 -9.17 -3.25
N HIS A 247 7.03 -9.03 -4.56
CA HIS A 247 7.20 -7.73 -5.20
C HIS A 247 6.28 -7.59 -6.40
N TRP A 248 5.97 -6.35 -6.75
CA TRP A 248 5.27 -5.97 -7.97
C TRP A 248 5.94 -4.75 -8.58
N GLN A 249 5.85 -4.59 -9.89
CA GLN A 249 6.51 -3.46 -10.57
C GLN A 249 5.62 -2.22 -10.67
N ARG A 250 4.33 -2.42 -10.93
CA ARG A 250 3.35 -1.35 -11.08
C ARG A 250 2.00 -1.83 -10.60
N GLY A 251 1.33 -0.97 -9.86
CA GLY A 251 -0.05 -1.19 -9.44
C GLY A 251 -0.97 -0.10 -9.98
N ARG A 252 -2.25 -0.43 -10.07
CA ARG A 252 -3.32 0.51 -10.33
C ARG A 252 -4.44 0.25 -9.34
N TRP A 253 -4.90 1.31 -8.69
CA TRP A 253 -6.12 1.29 -7.90
C TRP A 253 -7.11 2.26 -8.52
N GLN A 254 -8.22 1.75 -9.05
CA GLN A 254 -9.18 2.53 -9.85
C GLN A 254 -8.49 3.22 -11.03
N GLN A 255 -8.47 4.57 -11.08
CA GLN A 255 -7.78 5.34 -12.12
C GLN A 255 -6.33 5.72 -11.75
N GLN A 256 -5.89 5.38 -10.55
CA GLN A 256 -4.63 5.87 -10.00
C GLN A 256 -3.54 4.80 -10.08
N VAL A 257 -2.42 5.14 -10.72
CA VAL A 257 -1.25 4.27 -10.82
C VAL A 257 -0.36 4.52 -9.61
N PHE A 258 0.16 3.47 -8.99
CA PHE A 258 1.09 3.54 -7.87
C PHE A 258 2.35 2.70 -8.13
N PRO A 259 3.49 3.07 -7.53
CA PRO A 259 4.77 2.47 -7.85
C PRO A 259 4.84 1.01 -7.39
N GLY A 260 5.85 0.32 -7.89
CA GLY A 260 6.23 -0.99 -7.35
C GLY A 260 6.62 -0.88 -5.87
N ALA A 261 6.28 -1.89 -5.11
CA ALA A 261 6.77 -2.05 -3.74
C ALA A 261 7.08 -3.52 -3.46
N ALA A 262 7.66 -3.77 -2.29
CA ALA A 262 7.96 -5.10 -1.82
C ALA A 262 7.34 -5.36 -0.45
N LEU A 263 6.75 -6.53 -0.30
CA LEU A 263 6.27 -7.09 0.95
C LEU A 263 7.21 -8.22 1.36
N LEU A 264 7.78 -8.12 2.55
CA LEU A 264 8.42 -9.24 3.21
C LEU A 264 7.38 -9.98 4.05
N LEU A 265 7.18 -11.25 3.76
CA LEU A 265 6.28 -12.14 4.48
C LEU A 265 7.13 -13.14 5.26
N SER A 266 6.86 -13.33 6.54
CA SER A 266 7.54 -14.33 7.37
C SER A 266 6.58 -15.07 8.27
N GLY A 267 6.85 -16.34 8.56
CA GLY A 267 6.10 -17.10 9.55
C GLY A 267 6.93 -18.19 10.19
N THR A 268 6.39 -18.79 11.24
CA THR A 268 7.08 -19.81 12.02
C THR A 268 6.42 -21.17 11.88
N GLY A 269 7.26 -22.20 11.73
CA GLY A 269 6.84 -23.59 11.56
C GLY A 269 5.88 -23.85 10.37
N LEU A 270 5.05 -24.88 10.53
CA LEU A 270 4.20 -25.43 9.46
C LEU A 270 2.92 -24.62 9.17
N ASP A 271 2.47 -23.76 10.08
CA ASP A 271 1.19 -23.06 9.96
C ASP A 271 1.32 -21.80 9.12
N ARG A 272 1.15 -21.94 7.80
CA ARG A 272 1.24 -20.84 6.82
C ARG A 272 0.05 -19.87 6.87
N ARG A 273 -0.94 -20.12 7.73
CA ARG A 273 -2.12 -19.25 7.86
C ARG A 273 -1.85 -18.00 8.67
N ARG A 274 -0.73 -17.91 9.39
CA ARG A 274 -0.37 -16.74 10.18
C ARG A 274 1.09 -16.36 9.98
N GLY A 275 1.39 -15.10 10.16
CA GLY A 275 2.76 -14.59 10.09
C GLY A 275 2.81 -13.07 10.13
N SER A 276 4.01 -12.55 9.93
CA SER A 276 4.33 -11.13 10.01
C SER A 276 4.69 -10.58 8.63
N VAL A 277 4.05 -9.49 8.25
CA VAL A 277 4.25 -8.76 7.00
C VAL A 277 5.02 -7.48 7.27
N ALA A 278 5.96 -7.13 6.40
CA ALA A 278 6.59 -5.82 6.37
C ALA A 278 6.50 -5.24 4.96
N LEU A 279 5.82 -4.11 4.81
CA LEU A 279 5.73 -3.34 3.58
C LEU A 279 6.86 -2.32 3.55
N ASP A 280 7.70 -2.43 2.53
CA ASP A 280 8.77 -1.48 2.24
C ASP A 280 8.25 -0.40 1.30
N LEU A 281 8.21 0.84 1.79
CA LEU A 281 7.73 2.02 1.06
C LEU A 281 8.90 2.87 0.51
N GLY A 282 10.16 2.49 0.72
CA GLY A 282 11.32 3.26 0.29
C GLY A 282 12.42 3.30 1.35
N ALA A 283 13.48 4.08 1.08
CA ALA A 283 14.61 4.22 2.00
C ALA A 283 14.11 4.68 3.38
N ASP A 284 14.22 3.77 4.35
CA ASP A 284 13.88 3.94 5.77
C ASP A 284 12.38 4.01 6.16
N LEU A 285 11.46 3.73 5.23
CA LEU A 285 10.03 3.71 5.53
C LEU A 285 9.46 2.28 5.43
N GLN A 286 9.30 1.62 6.58
CA GLN A 286 8.68 0.29 6.66
C GLN A 286 7.45 0.27 7.56
N LEU A 287 6.38 -0.38 7.07
CA LEU A 287 5.17 -0.69 7.83
C LEU A 287 5.11 -2.17 8.14
N LYS A 288 5.15 -2.52 9.43
CA LYS A 288 5.06 -3.90 9.89
C LYS A 288 3.66 -4.26 10.36
N GLY A 289 3.29 -5.51 10.25
CA GLY A 289 2.01 -6.01 10.72
C GLY A 289 2.00 -7.51 10.74
N ASP A 290 0.84 -8.07 11.06
CA ASP A 290 0.61 -9.50 11.12
C ASP A 290 -0.63 -9.86 10.33
N TRP A 291 -0.58 -10.98 9.62
CA TRP A 291 -1.75 -11.54 8.94
C TRP A 291 -2.19 -12.83 9.60
N ARG A 292 -3.49 -13.13 9.46
CA ARG A 292 -4.09 -14.40 9.86
C ARG A 292 -5.13 -14.83 8.83
N TYR A 293 -5.15 -16.12 8.50
CA TYR A 293 -5.98 -16.73 7.48
C TYR A 293 -6.86 -17.84 8.08
N ASP A 294 -7.59 -17.49 9.15
CA ASP A 294 -8.41 -18.45 9.90
C ASP A 294 -9.83 -18.54 9.30
N ARG A 295 -10.38 -17.39 8.88
CA ARG A 295 -11.73 -17.21 8.29
C ARG A 295 -11.76 -16.15 7.18
N GLY A 296 -10.60 -15.87 6.57
CA GLY A 296 -10.37 -14.74 5.68
C GLY A 296 -9.01 -14.10 5.95
N LEU A 297 -8.56 -13.18 5.09
CA LEU A 297 -7.25 -12.52 5.24
C LEU A 297 -7.37 -11.34 6.22
N ALA A 298 -7.23 -11.62 7.50
CA ALA A 298 -7.11 -10.58 8.52
C ALA A 298 -5.72 -9.93 8.43
N LEU A 299 -5.66 -8.61 8.54
CA LEU A 299 -4.42 -7.82 8.60
C LEU A 299 -4.48 -6.86 9.78
N VAL A 300 -3.45 -6.89 10.63
CA VAL A 300 -3.27 -5.96 11.74
C VAL A 300 -1.93 -5.28 11.58
N VAL A 301 -1.94 -3.96 11.44
CA VAL A 301 -0.76 -3.11 11.47
C VAL A 301 -0.79 -2.40 12.83
N PRO A 302 0.03 -2.81 13.81
CA PRO A 302 0.08 -2.16 15.10
C PRO A 302 0.56 -0.70 14.94
N ALA A 303 0.24 0.12 15.94
CA ALA A 303 0.59 1.54 15.93
C ALA A 303 2.10 1.75 15.79
N GLN A 304 2.51 2.37 14.69
CA GLN A 304 3.91 2.63 14.34
C GLN A 304 4.13 4.11 14.07
N SER A 305 5.25 4.64 14.54
CA SER A 305 5.64 6.04 14.32
C SER A 305 6.51 6.15 13.08
N LEU A 306 6.09 6.99 12.14
CA LEU A 306 6.78 7.23 10.88
C LEU A 306 7.09 8.73 10.71
N PRO A 307 8.22 9.10 10.06
CA PRO A 307 8.47 10.49 9.69
C PRO A 307 7.47 10.92 8.62
N VAL A 308 6.75 12.02 8.86
CA VAL A 308 5.72 12.50 7.93
C VAL A 308 6.33 12.94 6.59
N THR A 309 7.57 13.43 6.59
CA THR A 309 8.33 13.85 5.42
C THR A 309 8.56 12.69 4.45
N GLY A 310 9.06 11.55 4.97
CA GLY A 310 9.29 10.34 4.17
C GLY A 310 8.00 9.74 3.62
N LEU A 311 6.93 9.72 4.44
CA LEU A 311 5.61 9.28 3.98
C LEU A 311 5.05 10.21 2.89
N TRP A 312 5.18 11.53 3.06
CA TRP A 312 4.71 12.50 2.07
C TRP A 312 5.45 12.36 0.74
N GLN A 313 6.77 12.18 0.77
CA GLN A 313 7.57 11.93 -0.44
C GLN A 313 7.08 10.66 -1.17
N TRP A 314 6.83 9.58 -0.43
CA TRP A 314 6.28 8.36 -1.02
C TRP A 314 4.89 8.58 -1.63
N LEU A 315 3.98 9.23 -0.89
CA LEU A 315 2.62 9.53 -1.37
C LEU A 315 2.66 10.43 -2.61
N ASN A 316 3.47 11.50 -2.60
CA ASN A 316 3.61 12.42 -3.73
C ASN A 316 4.17 11.76 -5.00
N GLY A 317 4.82 10.60 -4.87
CA GLY A 317 5.31 9.83 -6.02
C GLY A 317 4.19 9.26 -6.91
N TRP A 318 2.94 9.22 -6.43
CA TRP A 318 1.82 8.63 -7.16
C TRP A 318 0.42 9.18 -6.85
N LEU A 319 0.27 9.91 -5.74
CA LEU A 319 -0.91 10.69 -5.43
C LEU A 319 -0.76 12.11 -5.96
N ALA A 320 -1.82 12.61 -6.59
CA ALA A 320 -1.95 14.03 -6.90
C ALA A 320 -2.22 14.81 -5.61
N LEU A 321 -1.17 15.05 -4.83
CA LEU A 321 -1.26 15.85 -3.61
C LEU A 321 -1.35 17.35 -3.95
N PRO A 322 -1.90 18.20 -3.06
CA PRO A 322 -1.97 19.64 -3.28
C PRO A 322 -0.58 20.24 -3.55
N VAL A 323 -0.45 20.94 -4.67
CA VAL A 323 0.82 21.57 -5.09
C VAL A 323 1.26 22.62 -4.09
N GLY A 324 2.54 22.60 -3.72
CA GLY A 324 3.15 23.59 -2.83
C GLY A 324 2.96 23.32 -1.34
N LEU A 325 2.28 22.23 -0.96
CA LEU A 325 2.15 21.79 0.41
C LEU A 325 3.29 20.82 0.75
N GLU A 326 4.19 21.22 1.66
CA GLU A 326 5.39 20.47 1.97
C GLU A 326 5.54 20.29 3.49
N PRO A 327 5.43 19.06 4.01
CA PRO A 327 5.71 18.83 5.41
C PRO A 327 7.23 18.87 5.63
N GLU A 328 7.65 19.70 6.58
CA GLU A 328 9.06 19.90 6.93
C GLU A 328 9.50 19.00 8.08
N ALA A 329 8.58 18.70 9.00
CA ALA A 329 8.83 17.83 10.15
C ALA A 329 7.51 17.25 10.69
N GLY A 330 7.63 16.24 11.54
CA GLY A 330 6.50 15.66 12.27
C GLY A 330 6.58 14.15 12.36
N ARG A 331 5.90 13.61 13.36
CA ARG A 331 5.77 12.16 13.58
C ARG A 331 4.32 11.76 13.37
N LEU A 332 4.09 10.81 12.47
CA LEU A 332 2.78 10.21 12.23
C LEU A 332 2.74 8.83 12.88
N ARG A 333 1.88 8.66 13.90
CA ARG A 333 1.56 7.36 14.48
C ARG A 333 0.38 6.75 13.70
N LEU A 334 0.60 5.61 13.05
CA LEU A 334 -0.40 4.97 12.19
C LEU A 334 -0.68 3.53 12.64
N SER A 335 -1.94 3.13 12.69
CA SER A 335 -2.40 1.76 12.90
C SER A 335 -3.51 1.41 11.92
N LEU A 336 -3.62 0.14 11.56
CA LEU A 336 -4.67 -0.35 10.67
C LEU A 336 -5.17 -1.71 11.16
N GLN A 337 -6.48 -1.90 11.10
CA GLN A 337 -7.12 -3.17 11.40
C GLN A 337 -8.12 -3.51 10.29
N ALA A 338 -7.88 -4.64 9.64
CA ALA A 338 -8.77 -5.22 8.65
C ALA A 338 -9.11 -6.66 9.08
N PRO A 339 -10.34 -6.94 9.54
CA PRO A 339 -10.72 -8.28 9.97
C PRO A 339 -10.73 -9.29 8.82
N ASN A 340 -11.03 -8.84 7.60
CA ASN A 340 -10.89 -9.65 6.38
C ASN A 340 -10.76 -8.76 5.14
N LEU A 341 -9.55 -8.63 4.59
CA LEU A 341 -9.30 -7.86 3.36
C LEU A 341 -10.08 -8.40 2.16
N LEU A 342 -10.33 -9.71 2.11
CA LEU A 342 -11.01 -10.37 0.99
C LEU A 342 -12.53 -10.13 0.96
N ASP A 343 -13.15 -9.83 2.10
CA ASP A 343 -14.60 -9.62 2.24
C ASP A 343 -14.95 -8.12 2.15
N THR A 344 -15.77 -7.74 1.17
CA THR A 344 -16.20 -6.34 0.96
C THR A 344 -17.21 -5.83 1.98
N GLY A 345 -17.88 -6.73 2.72
CA GLY A 345 -18.83 -6.36 3.76
C GLY A 345 -18.16 -5.99 5.09
N GLN A 346 -16.87 -6.27 5.24
CA GLN A 346 -16.15 -5.99 6.48
C GLN A 346 -15.36 -4.67 6.39
N PRO A 347 -15.38 -3.85 7.46
CA PRO A 347 -14.71 -2.56 7.46
C PRO A 347 -13.18 -2.71 7.57
N ILE A 348 -12.47 -1.73 7.03
CA ILE A 348 -11.05 -1.50 7.32
C ILE A 348 -10.98 -0.23 8.16
N ASP A 349 -10.47 -0.36 9.38
CA ASP A 349 -10.28 0.76 10.30
C ASP A 349 -8.82 1.23 10.24
N LEU A 350 -8.64 2.54 10.09
CA LEU A 350 -7.35 3.22 10.02
C LEU A 350 -7.34 4.33 11.06
N GLU A 351 -6.34 4.32 11.94
CA GLU A 351 -6.08 5.44 12.84
C GLU A 351 -4.73 6.06 12.51
N ALA A 352 -4.70 7.39 12.45
CA ALA A 352 -3.51 8.17 12.16
C ALA A 352 -3.47 9.40 13.07
N GLU A 353 -2.37 9.57 13.80
CA GLU A 353 -2.14 10.71 14.70
C GLU A 353 -0.84 11.42 14.31
N LEU A 354 -0.97 12.66 13.87
CA LEU A 354 0.15 13.56 13.63
C LEU A 354 0.47 14.32 14.91
N SER A 355 1.75 14.34 15.29
CA SER A 355 2.29 15.14 16.38
C SER A 355 3.48 15.95 15.92
N GLU A 356 3.63 17.17 16.47
CA GLU A 356 4.77 18.07 16.22
C GLU A 356 5.00 18.34 14.74
N GLY A 357 3.92 18.39 13.95
CA GLY A 357 4.00 18.65 12.52
C GLY A 357 4.46 20.08 12.24
N ARG A 358 5.32 20.22 11.23
CA ARG A 358 5.61 21.50 10.58
C ARG A 358 5.35 21.38 9.11
N LEU A 359 4.70 22.39 8.55
CA LEU A 359 4.18 22.38 7.19
C LEU A 359 4.40 23.76 6.59
N SER A 360 4.97 23.80 5.39
CA SER A 360 4.97 24.97 4.55
C SER A 360 3.93 24.84 3.46
N TYR A 361 3.31 25.98 3.14
CA TYR A 361 2.56 26.14 1.90
C TYR A 361 2.90 27.48 1.27
N ARG A 362 3.61 27.44 0.14
CA ARG A 362 4.22 28.63 -0.47
C ARG A 362 5.10 29.34 0.57
N ASP A 363 4.74 30.57 0.95
CA ASP A 363 5.47 31.36 1.94
C ASP A 363 4.79 31.35 3.32
N MET A 364 3.84 30.45 3.56
CA MET A 364 3.16 30.31 4.85
C MET A 364 3.71 29.11 5.60
N HIS A 365 4.01 29.29 6.89
CA HIS A 365 4.54 28.24 7.75
C HIS A 365 3.59 27.98 8.90
N ALA A 366 3.27 26.71 9.13
CA ALA A 366 2.46 26.26 10.25
C ALA A 366 3.31 25.39 11.19
N GLU A 367 3.21 25.67 12.49
CA GLU A 367 4.01 25.03 13.52
C GLU A 367 3.17 24.29 14.56
N GLN A 368 3.77 23.24 15.13
CA GLN A 368 3.15 22.36 16.13
C GLN A 368 1.78 21.84 15.67
N LEU A 369 1.71 21.44 14.41
CA LEU A 369 0.53 20.80 13.86
C LEU A 369 0.29 19.46 14.57
N ALA A 370 -0.92 19.29 15.05
CA ALA A 370 -1.41 18.04 15.58
C ALA A 370 -2.75 17.69 14.93
N ALA A 371 -2.92 16.43 14.57
CA ALA A 371 -4.16 15.97 13.97
C ALA A 371 -4.42 14.52 14.36
N ARG A 372 -5.68 14.16 14.58
CA ARG A 372 -6.08 12.77 14.83
C ARG A 372 -7.18 12.38 13.87
N PHE A 373 -6.92 11.35 13.06
CA PHE A 373 -7.81 10.79 12.07
C PHE A 373 -8.17 9.35 12.44
N ARG A 374 -9.46 9.07 12.59
CA ARG A 374 -10.02 7.72 12.70
C ARG A 374 -10.95 7.52 11.52
N LEU A 375 -10.53 6.69 10.59
CA LEU A 375 -11.18 6.49 9.31
C LEU A 375 -11.65 5.04 9.21
N ARG A 376 -12.85 4.86 8.67
CA ARG A 376 -13.43 3.56 8.35
C ARG A 376 -13.68 3.48 6.86
N TRP A 377 -13.12 2.47 6.22
CA TRP A 377 -13.47 2.11 4.85
C TRP A 377 -14.46 0.94 4.89
N GLU A 378 -15.70 1.19 4.50
CA GLU A 378 -16.78 0.20 4.50
C GLU A 378 -17.70 0.45 3.31
N GLN A 379 -18.19 -0.62 2.65
CA GLN A 379 -19.07 -0.50 1.47
C GLN A 379 -18.51 0.43 0.37
N GLN A 380 -17.20 0.35 0.13
CA GLN A 380 -16.47 1.16 -0.86
C GLN A 380 -16.47 2.68 -0.57
N ARG A 381 -16.71 3.08 0.69
CA ARG A 381 -16.68 4.50 1.09
C ARG A 381 -15.76 4.69 2.28
N LEU A 382 -14.94 5.74 2.22
CA LEU A 382 -14.18 6.24 3.36
C LEU A 382 -15.06 7.17 4.19
N GLN A 383 -15.16 6.90 5.49
CA GLN A 383 -15.94 7.69 6.44
C GLN A 383 -15.08 8.02 7.66
N GLY A 384 -15.25 9.22 8.21
CA GLY A 384 -14.64 9.58 9.50
C GLY A 384 -15.43 9.03 10.67
N ILE A 385 -14.76 8.45 11.66
CA ILE A 385 -15.36 8.01 12.92
C ILE A 385 -15.34 9.21 13.89
N GLY A 386 -16.41 10.01 13.82
CA GLY A 386 -16.56 11.25 14.59
C GLY A 386 -15.73 12.41 14.02
N PRO A 387 -15.73 13.57 14.70
CA PRO A 387 -14.94 14.73 14.32
C PRO A 387 -13.45 14.46 14.52
N GLN A 388 -12.67 14.77 13.48
CA GLN A 388 -11.21 14.61 13.47
C GLN A 388 -10.59 15.93 13.91
N ALA A 389 -10.06 15.96 15.15
CA ALA A 389 -9.49 17.18 15.71
C ALA A 389 -8.19 17.56 14.99
N VAL A 390 -8.06 18.83 14.65
CA VAL A 390 -6.87 19.42 14.04
C VAL A 390 -6.51 20.68 14.82
N SER A 391 -5.23 20.87 15.10
CA SER A 391 -4.73 22.07 15.75
C SER A 391 -3.36 22.48 15.23
N ALA A 392 -3.06 23.77 15.33
CA ALA A 392 -1.73 24.33 15.10
C ALA A 392 -1.47 25.39 16.18
N ALA A 393 -0.25 25.44 16.72
CA ALA A 393 0.08 26.48 17.69
C ALA A 393 0.23 27.85 17.02
N LYS A 394 0.77 27.87 15.80
CA LYS A 394 1.10 29.09 15.06
C LYS A 394 0.92 28.86 13.57
N LEU A 395 0.39 29.87 12.89
CA LEU A 395 0.40 30.02 11.45
C LEU A 395 0.97 31.39 11.11
N GLU A 396 2.06 31.39 10.36
CA GLU A 396 2.76 32.59 9.92
C GLU A 396 2.32 32.96 8.52
N VAL A 397 1.52 34.03 8.45
CA VAL A 397 1.10 34.65 7.18
C VAL A 397 1.58 36.09 7.06
N GLY A 398 2.60 36.49 7.84
CA GLY A 398 3.03 37.88 8.05
C GLY A 398 2.38 38.56 9.26
N ILE A 399 1.32 37.93 9.80
CA ILE A 399 0.71 38.27 11.09
C ILE A 399 0.62 36.99 11.94
N PRO A 400 0.87 37.03 13.25
CA PRO A 400 0.85 35.86 14.11
C PRO A 400 -0.61 35.45 14.35
N ILE A 401 -1.02 34.33 13.74
CA ILE A 401 -2.26 33.64 14.07
C ILE A 401 -1.89 32.45 14.95
N THR A 402 -2.43 32.38 16.15
CA THR A 402 -2.07 31.36 17.15
C THR A 402 -3.27 30.62 17.70
N ASP A 403 -3.03 29.57 18.48
CA ASP A 403 -4.07 28.77 19.15
C ASP A 403 -5.18 28.33 18.18
N ILE A 404 -4.75 27.75 17.05
CA ILE A 404 -5.65 27.32 15.98
C ILE A 404 -6.20 25.95 16.34
N HIS A 405 -7.52 25.85 16.40
CA HIS A 405 -8.24 24.60 16.66
C HIS A 405 -9.35 24.47 15.63
N ALA A 406 -9.56 23.25 15.11
CA ALA A 406 -10.62 22.94 14.18
C ALA A 406 -11.02 21.47 14.27
N ALA A 407 -12.15 21.13 13.65
CA ALA A 407 -12.58 19.76 13.43
C ALA A 407 -12.82 19.51 11.94
N LEU A 408 -12.32 18.39 11.44
CA LEU A 408 -12.53 17.89 10.09
C LEU A 408 -13.46 16.69 10.10
N ASP A 409 -14.48 16.70 9.24
CA ASP A 409 -15.36 15.57 9.01
C ASP A 409 -15.27 15.11 7.55
N TRP A 410 -15.44 13.81 7.30
CA TRP A 410 -15.60 13.29 5.93
C TRP A 410 -17.08 13.10 5.63
N ARG A 411 -17.67 14.00 4.82
CA ARG A 411 -19.07 13.94 4.38
C ARG A 411 -19.16 13.38 2.96
N GLN A 412 -20.37 13.07 2.48
CA GLN A 412 -20.56 12.50 1.13
C GLN A 412 -19.98 13.34 -0.01
N ARG A 413 -19.89 14.67 0.18
CA ARG A 413 -19.35 15.63 -0.81
C ARG A 413 -17.86 15.96 -0.59
N GLY A 414 -17.18 15.23 0.30
CA GLY A 414 -15.78 15.44 0.64
C GLY A 414 -15.54 15.99 2.05
N PRO A 415 -14.32 16.46 2.33
CA PRO A 415 -13.93 17.00 3.63
C PRO A 415 -14.71 18.26 4.01
N TRP A 416 -15.15 18.34 5.26
CA TRP A 416 -15.93 19.44 5.82
C TRP A 416 -15.21 19.98 7.05
N LEU A 417 -14.91 21.28 7.04
CA LEU A 417 -14.23 21.98 8.13
C LEU A 417 -15.27 22.64 9.04
N SER A 418 -15.10 22.51 10.34
CA SER A 418 -16.00 23.12 11.33
C SER A 418 -15.28 23.49 12.61
N GLY A 419 -15.88 24.41 13.38
CA GLY A 419 -15.36 24.82 14.67
C GLY A 419 -13.95 25.42 14.62
N LEU A 420 -13.54 25.98 13.47
CA LEU A 420 -12.22 26.59 13.38
C LEU A 420 -12.21 27.90 14.16
N THR A 421 -11.38 27.94 15.19
CA THR A 421 -11.10 29.12 16.01
C THR A 421 -9.61 29.38 16.06
N ALA A 422 -9.22 30.65 16.13
CA ALA A 422 -7.83 31.07 16.31
C ALA A 422 -7.76 32.38 17.09
N LYS A 423 -6.58 32.76 17.56
CA LYS A 423 -6.29 34.08 18.12
C LYS A 423 -5.48 34.89 17.12
N ALA A 424 -5.86 36.16 16.99
CA ALA A 424 -5.11 37.15 16.22
C ALA A 424 -5.33 38.52 16.84
N PHE A 425 -4.31 39.37 16.83
CA PHE A 425 -4.38 40.76 17.31
C PHE A 425 -5.06 40.92 18.68
N GLY A 426 -4.79 40.02 19.62
CA GLY A 426 -5.34 40.06 20.99
C GLY A 426 -6.84 39.79 21.11
N GLY A 427 -7.49 39.31 20.04
CA GLY A 427 -8.87 38.84 20.03
C GLY A 427 -8.99 37.43 19.42
N GLN A 428 -10.19 37.09 18.93
CA GLN A 428 -10.52 35.78 18.39
C GLN A 428 -11.02 35.85 16.96
N LEU A 429 -10.62 34.87 16.17
CA LEU A 429 -11.14 34.57 14.84
C LEU A 429 -11.96 33.28 14.91
N ALA A 430 -13.11 33.25 14.25
CA ALA A 430 -13.89 32.02 14.09
C ALA A 430 -14.36 31.88 12.64
N LEU A 431 -14.14 30.72 12.04
CA LEU A 431 -14.56 30.45 10.67
C LEU A 431 -15.88 29.67 10.66
N ALA A 432 -16.85 30.16 9.90
CA ALA A 432 -18.11 29.45 9.68
C ALA A 432 -17.86 28.06 9.04
N PRO A 433 -18.61 27.01 9.43
CA PRO A 433 -18.41 25.67 8.86
C PRO A 433 -18.54 25.67 7.33
N MET A 434 -17.60 25.05 6.64
CA MET A 434 -17.53 25.08 5.17
C MET A 434 -16.98 23.78 4.60
N ALA A 435 -17.30 23.51 3.33
CA ALA A 435 -16.69 22.42 2.58
C ALA A 435 -15.27 22.81 2.14
N LEU A 436 -14.32 21.89 2.27
CA LEU A 436 -13.00 22.04 1.68
C LEU A 436 -13.06 21.56 0.22
N THR A 437 -13.25 22.50 -0.69
CA THR A 437 -13.29 22.27 -2.14
C THR A 437 -12.04 22.86 -2.81
N ALA A 438 -11.91 22.71 -4.13
CA ALA A 438 -10.82 23.35 -4.88
C ALA A 438 -10.88 24.89 -4.85
N ALA A 439 -12.08 25.46 -4.71
CA ALA A 439 -12.32 26.90 -4.61
C ALA A 439 -13.18 27.19 -3.36
N PRO A 440 -12.59 27.09 -2.15
CA PRO A 440 -13.35 27.27 -0.92
C PRO A 440 -13.88 28.70 -0.78
N HIS A 441 -15.08 28.82 -0.24
CA HIS A 441 -15.69 30.07 0.19
C HIS A 441 -16.17 29.91 1.63
N GLY A 442 -16.12 31.00 2.40
CA GLY A 442 -16.47 30.98 3.82
C GLY A 442 -16.64 32.37 4.40
N GLU A 443 -16.88 32.45 5.70
CA GLU A 443 -16.99 33.71 6.44
C GLU A 443 -16.18 33.61 7.72
N VAL A 444 -15.22 34.53 7.90
CA VAL A 444 -14.45 34.67 9.14
C VAL A 444 -15.12 35.71 10.02
N HIS A 445 -15.49 35.35 11.24
CA HIS A 445 -15.95 36.25 12.28
C HIS A 445 -14.78 36.77 13.10
N LEU A 446 -14.79 38.07 13.37
CA LEU A 446 -13.83 38.78 14.19
C LEU A 446 -14.51 39.13 15.51
N SER A 447 -13.86 38.80 16.64
CA SER A 447 -14.37 39.10 17.98
C SER A 447 -13.28 39.71 18.84
N ASP A 448 -13.57 40.87 19.44
CA ASP A 448 -12.70 41.56 20.39
C ASP A 448 -11.26 41.88 19.89
N ILE A 449 -11.11 42.06 18.57
CA ILE A 449 -9.82 42.34 17.93
C ILE A 449 -9.28 43.71 18.41
N SER A 450 -8.05 43.76 18.90
CA SER A 450 -7.45 44.98 19.43
C SER A 450 -7.08 45.95 18.32
N LEU A 451 -7.78 47.08 18.24
CA LEU A 451 -7.45 48.14 17.27
C LEU A 451 -6.00 48.64 17.46
N ALA A 452 -5.52 48.70 18.71
CA ALA A 452 -4.15 49.09 19.01
C ALA A 452 -3.11 48.18 18.32
N GLN A 453 -3.34 46.86 18.36
CA GLN A 453 -2.44 45.89 17.73
C GLN A 453 -2.58 45.92 16.20
N VAL A 454 -3.78 46.11 15.65
CA VAL A 454 -3.95 46.27 14.20
C VAL A 454 -3.14 47.48 13.69
N LEU A 455 -3.25 48.62 14.39
CA LEU A 455 -2.52 49.84 14.02
C LEU A 455 -1.00 49.69 14.16
N SER A 456 -0.50 48.92 15.13
CA SER A 456 0.95 48.68 15.25
C SER A 456 1.52 47.88 14.07
N TYR A 457 0.72 47.02 13.44
CA TYR A 457 1.13 46.27 12.25
C TYR A 457 1.08 47.10 10.96
N ALA A 458 0.24 48.14 10.90
CA ALA A 458 0.20 49.09 9.78
C ALA A 458 1.46 49.99 9.69
N ARG A 459 2.29 50.02 10.74
CA ARG A 459 3.58 50.76 10.81
C ARG A 459 3.48 52.23 10.38
N VAL A 460 2.39 52.90 10.73
CA VAL A 460 2.23 54.34 10.52
C VAL A 460 2.78 55.07 11.76
N ASP A 461 3.94 55.71 11.61
CA ASP A 461 4.58 56.43 12.71
C ASP A 461 3.66 57.50 13.31
N GLY A 462 3.58 57.52 14.64
CA GLY A 462 2.73 58.45 15.38
C GLY A 462 1.24 58.09 15.41
N LEU A 463 0.79 57.07 14.67
CA LEU A 463 -0.60 56.60 14.72
C LEU A 463 -0.79 55.57 15.83
N THR A 464 -1.68 55.89 16.77
CA THR A 464 -2.07 55.01 17.87
C THR A 464 -3.58 55.02 18.04
N GLY A 465 -4.11 54.01 18.72
CA GLY A 465 -5.53 53.94 18.96
C GLY A 465 -5.91 52.87 19.97
N ASN A 466 -7.15 52.91 20.42
CA ASN A 466 -7.74 51.92 21.29
C ASN A 466 -9.17 51.60 20.85
N GLY A 467 -9.57 50.36 21.07
CA GLY A 467 -10.90 49.86 20.79
C GLY A 467 -10.90 48.37 20.50
N ARG A 468 -12.11 47.81 20.41
CA ARG A 468 -12.36 46.38 20.20
C ARG A 468 -13.20 46.19 18.96
N LEU A 469 -12.55 45.70 17.90
CA LEU A 469 -13.16 45.46 16.61
C LEU A 469 -13.88 44.11 16.61
N ASN A 470 -15.12 44.12 16.12
CA ASN A 470 -15.94 42.95 15.87
C ASN A 470 -16.42 43.00 14.41
N GLY A 471 -16.66 41.86 13.78
CA GLY A 471 -16.98 41.89 12.36
C GLY A 471 -17.11 40.53 11.70
N ARG A 472 -17.26 40.58 10.38
CA ARG A 472 -17.28 39.40 9.52
C ARG A 472 -16.62 39.69 8.18
N LEU A 473 -15.87 38.72 7.67
CA LEU A 473 -15.14 38.79 6.41
C LEU A 473 -15.53 37.57 5.55
N PRO A 474 -16.54 37.71 4.68
CA PRO A 474 -16.84 36.71 3.67
C PRO A 474 -15.70 36.64 2.65
N PHE A 475 -15.19 35.45 2.37
CA PHE A 475 -14.07 35.24 1.44
C PHE A 475 -14.35 34.16 0.40
N SER A 476 -13.59 34.21 -0.70
CA SER A 476 -13.54 33.19 -1.76
C SER A 476 -12.11 32.97 -2.23
N PHE A 477 -11.80 31.74 -2.66
CA PHE A 477 -10.50 31.31 -3.20
C PHE A 477 -10.55 30.90 -4.69
N GLU A 478 -11.54 31.36 -5.48
CA GLU A 478 -11.68 30.96 -6.90
C GLU A 478 -10.47 31.33 -7.78
N GLN A 479 -9.96 32.56 -7.67
CA GLN A 479 -8.82 33.06 -8.46
C GLN A 479 -7.67 33.55 -7.57
N GLY A 480 -7.72 33.20 -6.27
CA GLY A 480 -6.93 33.80 -5.21
C GLY A 480 -7.81 34.22 -4.04
N PHE A 481 -7.21 34.53 -2.90
CA PHE A 481 -7.96 34.96 -1.72
C PHE A 481 -8.57 36.34 -1.95
N SER A 482 -9.88 36.45 -1.81
CA SER A 482 -10.64 37.69 -1.99
C SER A 482 -11.67 37.83 -0.88
N VAL A 483 -12.01 39.08 -0.55
CA VAL A 483 -13.04 39.41 0.45
C VAL A 483 -14.08 40.30 -0.20
N THR A 484 -15.35 39.92 -0.09
CA THR A 484 -16.48 40.72 -0.63
C THR A 484 -17.44 41.07 0.49
N ALA A 485 -17.77 42.35 0.62
CA ALA A 485 -18.72 42.85 1.62
C ALA A 485 -18.33 42.51 3.08
N GLY A 486 -17.03 42.54 3.38
CA GLY A 486 -16.52 42.45 4.74
C GLY A 486 -16.95 43.67 5.55
N LYS A 487 -17.18 43.47 6.85
CA LYS A 487 -17.58 44.54 7.77
C LYS A 487 -16.86 44.39 9.10
N ALA A 488 -16.40 45.51 9.64
CA ALA A 488 -15.91 45.60 11.00
C ALA A 488 -16.53 46.80 11.72
N TYR A 489 -16.64 46.73 13.04
CA TYR A 489 -17.11 47.82 13.87
C TYR A 489 -16.47 47.79 15.26
N SER A 490 -16.38 48.96 15.88
CA SER A 490 -15.95 49.14 17.27
C SER A 490 -16.77 50.26 17.90
N ASP A 491 -17.06 50.14 19.19
CA ASP A 491 -17.78 51.14 19.96
C ASP A 491 -16.87 51.69 21.06
N ASN A 492 -17.02 52.99 21.35
CA ASN A 492 -16.34 53.68 22.46
C ASN A 492 -14.82 53.48 22.51
N GLY A 493 -14.09 54.05 21.54
CA GLY A 493 -12.63 54.02 21.51
C GLY A 493 -12.02 55.35 21.08
N TRP A 494 -10.73 55.34 20.77
CA TRP A 494 -10.03 56.55 20.32
C TRP A 494 -8.94 56.25 19.28
N ILE A 495 -8.59 57.25 18.49
CA ILE A 495 -7.48 57.27 17.54
C ILE A 495 -6.70 58.57 17.77
N SER A 496 -5.37 58.48 17.81
CA SER A 496 -4.47 59.63 17.95
C SER A 496 -3.37 59.52 16.89
N TYR A 497 -3.14 60.60 16.15
CA TYR A 497 -2.05 60.74 15.20
C TYR A 497 -1.12 61.88 15.63
N GLN A 498 0.10 61.52 15.98
CA GLN A 498 1.18 62.45 16.30
C GLN A 498 2.04 62.67 15.06
N ALA A 499 1.71 63.71 14.29
CA ALA A 499 2.47 64.07 13.10
C ALA A 499 3.92 64.45 13.43
N GLY A 500 4.86 64.04 12.58
CA GLY A 500 6.27 64.47 12.69
C GLY A 500 6.43 65.98 12.46
N ALA A 501 7.54 66.55 12.97
CA ALA A 501 7.80 67.99 12.97
C ALA A 501 7.69 68.64 11.56
N GLN A 502 8.11 67.94 10.51
CA GLN A 502 8.04 68.42 9.13
C GLN A 502 6.59 68.56 8.62
N LEU A 503 5.72 67.61 8.99
CA LEU A 503 4.31 67.62 8.60
C LEU A 503 3.53 68.67 9.41
N LEU A 504 3.87 68.84 10.69
CA LEU A 504 3.33 69.92 11.52
C LEU A 504 3.67 71.31 10.96
N ALA A 505 4.92 71.56 10.57
CA ALA A 505 5.34 72.81 9.95
C ALA A 505 4.60 73.09 8.63
N THR A 506 4.31 72.04 7.85
CA THR A 506 3.48 72.16 6.65
C THR A 506 2.02 72.48 7.01
N GLY A 507 1.51 71.92 8.11
CA GLY A 507 0.18 72.22 8.66
C GLY A 507 0.01 73.67 9.12
N GLU A 508 1.06 74.36 9.56
CA GLU A 508 1.01 75.78 9.92
C GLU A 508 0.76 76.68 8.71
N SER A 509 1.25 76.29 7.53
CA SER A 509 1.07 77.02 6.27
C SER A 509 -0.17 76.57 5.46
N ASN A 510 -0.81 75.46 5.84
CA ASN A 510 -2.03 74.94 5.22
C ASN A 510 -3.12 74.69 6.28
N LEU A 511 -4.05 75.65 6.40
CA LEU A 511 -5.15 75.61 7.38
C LEU A 511 -5.95 74.30 7.34
N SER A 512 -6.21 73.74 6.15
CA SER A 512 -6.99 72.50 6.02
C SER A 512 -6.26 71.30 6.58
N LEU A 513 -4.95 71.21 6.31
CA LEU A 513 -4.08 70.18 6.87
C LEU A 513 -3.93 70.35 8.39
N GLY A 514 -3.66 71.56 8.86
CA GLY A 514 -3.54 71.87 10.29
C GLY A 514 -4.80 71.50 11.08
N LEU A 515 -5.99 71.80 10.54
CA LEU A 515 -7.27 71.38 11.14
C LEU A 515 -7.41 69.85 11.17
N THR A 516 -7.05 69.16 10.08
CA THR A 516 -7.13 67.68 10.02
C THR A 516 -6.18 67.03 11.02
N LEU A 517 -4.94 67.51 11.13
CA LEU A 517 -3.96 67.01 12.09
C LEU A 517 -4.40 67.29 13.54
N GLY A 518 -4.97 68.47 13.80
CA GLY A 518 -5.54 68.81 15.10
C GLY A 518 -6.70 67.88 15.49
N LEU A 519 -7.61 67.59 14.56
CA LEU A 519 -8.72 66.66 14.77
C LEU A 519 -8.24 65.23 15.07
N LEU A 520 -7.19 64.77 14.38
CA LEU A 520 -6.65 63.42 14.57
C LEU A 520 -5.77 63.30 15.83
N SER A 521 -5.43 64.38 16.52
CA SER A 521 -4.58 64.33 17.73
C SER A 521 -5.22 63.60 18.92
N ASP A 522 -6.55 63.66 19.09
CA ASP A 522 -7.33 62.90 20.08
C ASP A 522 -8.77 62.70 19.58
N LEU A 523 -8.95 61.85 18.57
CA LEU A 523 -10.27 61.53 18.03
C LEU A 523 -10.91 60.41 18.85
N ARG A 524 -11.89 60.75 19.68
CA ARG A 524 -12.66 59.80 20.49
C ARG A 524 -13.95 59.43 19.77
N TYR A 525 -14.06 58.19 19.30
CA TYR A 525 -15.25 57.72 18.60
C TYR A 525 -16.21 57.00 19.54
N ARG A 526 -17.51 57.25 19.36
CA ARG A 526 -18.57 56.41 19.94
C ARG A 526 -18.86 55.22 19.06
N ARG A 527 -18.71 55.39 17.73
CA ARG A 527 -18.91 54.35 16.73
C ARG A 527 -17.86 54.46 15.64
N LEU A 528 -17.19 53.35 15.36
CA LEU A 528 -16.33 53.11 14.19
C LEU A 528 -16.96 51.99 13.38
N GLU A 529 -17.12 52.19 12.07
CA GLU A 529 -17.63 51.20 11.12
C GLU A 529 -16.69 51.16 9.93
N ALA A 530 -16.38 49.98 9.42
CA ALA A 530 -15.54 49.79 8.25
C ALA A 530 -16.18 48.80 7.29
N ASP A 531 -16.34 49.20 6.03
CA ASP A 531 -16.64 48.29 4.92
C ASP A 531 -15.32 47.86 4.28
N ILE A 532 -15.11 46.55 4.12
CA ILE A 532 -13.85 45.95 3.68
C ILE A 532 -14.10 45.12 2.42
N SER A 533 -13.30 45.35 1.39
CA SER A 533 -13.26 44.52 0.19
C SER A 533 -11.83 44.28 -0.22
N MET A 534 -11.54 43.12 -0.81
CA MET A 534 -10.22 42.81 -1.34
C MET A 534 -10.33 41.96 -2.60
N ALA A 535 -9.68 42.41 -3.67
CA ALA A 535 -9.58 41.68 -4.91
C ALA A 535 -8.59 40.49 -4.81
N PRO A 536 -8.68 39.47 -5.69
CA PRO A 536 -7.75 38.33 -5.68
C PRO A 536 -6.26 38.69 -5.80
N GLY A 537 -5.93 39.85 -6.40
CA GLY A 537 -4.56 40.38 -6.50
C GLY A 537 -4.03 41.00 -5.20
N GLY A 538 -4.88 41.09 -4.17
CA GLY A 538 -4.55 41.63 -2.85
C GLY A 538 -4.93 43.10 -2.68
N GLU A 539 -5.42 43.79 -3.72
CA GLU A 539 -5.89 45.18 -3.61
C GLU A 539 -7.09 45.26 -2.68
N ALA A 540 -6.87 45.77 -1.48
CA ALA A 540 -7.87 45.96 -0.47
C ALA A 540 -8.32 47.42 -0.42
N VAL A 541 -9.62 47.60 -0.16
CA VAL A 541 -10.24 48.88 0.12
C VAL A 541 -10.96 48.77 1.46
N ILE A 542 -10.65 49.70 2.35
CA ILE A 542 -11.28 49.82 3.67
C ILE A 542 -11.90 51.20 3.78
N ASP A 543 -13.22 51.28 3.71
CA ASP A 543 -13.99 52.52 3.87
C ASP A 543 -14.47 52.62 5.33
N SER A 544 -13.78 53.44 6.11
CA SER A 544 -14.02 53.65 7.55
C SER A 544 -14.85 54.91 7.80
N ARG A 545 -15.80 54.82 8.73
CA ARG A 545 -16.66 55.92 9.18
C ARG A 545 -16.65 55.98 10.70
N LEU A 546 -16.16 57.09 11.23
CA LEU A 546 -16.02 57.34 12.65
C LEU A 546 -16.96 58.47 13.07
N ARG A 547 -17.78 58.21 14.08
CA ARG A 547 -18.70 59.19 14.67
C ARG A 547 -18.28 59.43 16.11
N GLY A 548 -17.89 60.64 16.44
CA GLY A 548 -17.17 60.90 17.68
C GLY A 548 -17.05 62.37 18.06
N GLN A 549 -16.03 62.65 18.87
CA GLN A 549 -15.60 63.98 19.24
C GLN A 549 -14.09 64.10 19.05
N ALA A 550 -13.62 65.29 18.69
CA ALA A 550 -12.20 65.58 18.52
C ALA A 550 -11.88 67.01 18.99
N PRO A 551 -10.63 67.31 19.39
CA PRO A 551 -10.25 68.65 19.84
C PRO A 551 -10.17 69.62 18.66
N VAL A 552 -10.87 70.74 18.79
CA VAL A 552 -10.74 71.92 17.92
C VAL A 552 -10.48 73.12 18.83
N MET A 553 -9.32 73.77 18.69
CA MET A 553 -8.91 74.90 19.53
C MET A 553 -9.05 74.64 21.04
N GLY A 554 -8.69 73.42 21.48
CA GLY A 554 -8.71 73.03 22.90
C GLY A 554 -10.06 72.60 23.47
N LYS A 555 -11.14 72.52 22.66
CA LYS A 555 -12.46 72.00 23.07
C LYS A 555 -12.87 70.80 22.24
N MET A 556 -13.62 69.86 22.81
CA MET A 556 -14.12 68.69 22.09
C MET A 556 -15.38 69.04 21.27
N HIS A 557 -15.35 68.77 19.97
CA HIS A 557 -16.47 69.02 19.06
C HIS A 557 -16.94 67.71 18.41
N PRO A 558 -18.26 67.53 18.18
CA PRO A 558 -18.77 66.40 17.42
C PRO A 558 -18.20 66.38 16.00
N VAL A 559 -17.70 65.22 15.56
CA VAL A 559 -17.13 65.03 14.23
C VAL A 559 -17.60 63.72 13.59
N ASN A 560 -17.73 63.77 12.26
CA ASN A 560 -17.89 62.60 11.41
C ASN A 560 -16.65 62.53 10.52
N PHE A 561 -15.80 61.54 10.76
CA PHE A 561 -14.57 61.34 10.01
C PHE A 561 -14.73 60.12 9.11
N ASN A 562 -14.64 60.34 7.80
CA ASN A 562 -14.69 59.29 6.79
C ASN A 562 -13.29 59.13 6.19
N TYR A 563 -12.76 57.92 6.19
CA TYR A 563 -11.44 57.61 5.69
C TYR A 563 -11.50 56.39 4.77
N ARG A 564 -10.93 56.53 3.58
CA ARG A 564 -10.76 55.43 2.63
C ARG A 564 -9.30 55.05 2.61
N HIS A 565 -9.01 53.81 2.93
CA HIS A 565 -7.69 53.23 2.82
C HIS A 565 -7.63 52.29 1.62
N GLN A 566 -6.52 52.34 0.88
CA GLN A 566 -6.27 51.43 -0.23
C GLN A 566 -4.83 50.93 -0.14
N GLU A 567 -4.67 49.61 -0.08
CA GLU A 567 -3.37 48.96 0.04
C GLU A 567 -3.43 47.56 -0.57
N ASN A 568 -2.31 47.07 -1.09
CA ASN A 568 -2.20 45.67 -1.45
C ASN A 568 -1.82 44.84 -0.22
N LEU A 569 -2.80 44.20 0.43
CA LEU A 569 -2.58 43.47 1.68
C LEU A 569 -1.69 42.24 1.49
N LEU A 570 -1.71 41.60 0.32
CA LEU A 570 -0.82 40.46 0.05
C LEU A 570 0.63 40.90 -0.02
N GLN A 571 0.92 42.04 -0.64
CA GLN A 571 2.27 42.63 -0.66
C GLN A 571 2.71 43.10 0.72
N LEU A 572 1.81 43.71 1.51
CA LEU A 572 2.09 44.09 2.88
C LEU A 572 2.48 42.86 3.73
N LEU A 573 1.66 41.81 3.69
CA LEU A 573 1.91 40.58 4.43
C LEU A 573 3.23 39.92 4.01
N ALA A 574 3.55 39.93 2.71
CA ALA A 574 4.84 39.46 2.21
C ALA A 574 6.02 40.30 2.74
N SER A 575 5.89 41.63 2.77
CA SER A 575 6.90 42.54 3.34
C SER A 575 7.11 42.32 4.84
N LEU A 576 6.01 42.15 5.59
CA LEU A 576 6.05 41.87 7.04
C LEU A 576 6.76 40.55 7.33
N ARG A 577 6.46 39.50 6.57
CA ARG A 577 7.13 38.19 6.69
C ARG A 577 8.61 38.30 6.35
N PHE A 578 8.99 38.98 5.27
CA PHE A 578 10.39 39.19 4.93
C PHE A 578 11.16 39.94 6.04
N ALA A 579 10.54 40.95 6.64
CA ALA A 579 11.14 41.68 7.76
C ALA A 579 11.36 40.76 8.99
N GLN A 580 10.39 39.89 9.29
CA GLN A 580 10.50 38.90 10.36
C GLN A 580 11.61 37.89 10.07
N GLU A 581 11.64 37.29 8.87
CA GLU A 581 12.69 36.37 8.45
C GLU A 581 14.09 37.00 8.56
N LEU A 582 14.24 38.28 8.18
CA LEU A 582 15.51 38.99 8.31
C LEU A 582 15.89 39.19 9.78
N SER A 583 14.96 39.60 10.63
CA SER A 583 15.20 39.76 12.07
C SER A 583 15.56 38.44 12.77
N GLU A 584 14.96 37.32 12.35
CA GLU A 584 15.28 35.99 12.89
C GLU A 584 16.61 35.44 12.36
N ARG A 585 16.97 35.77 11.10
CA ARG A 585 18.24 35.33 10.48
C ARG A 585 19.44 36.16 10.86
N LEU A 586 19.27 37.39 11.35
CA LEU A 586 20.34 38.22 11.92
C LEU A 586 20.76 37.64 13.29
N PRO A 587 21.86 36.88 13.38
CA PRO A 587 22.34 36.39 14.68
C PRO A 587 22.92 37.59 15.45
N ALA A 588 23.04 37.45 16.77
CA ALA A 588 23.62 38.40 17.72
C ALA A 588 25.10 38.82 17.48
N ARG A 589 25.57 38.84 16.23
CA ARG A 589 26.92 39.28 15.83
C ARG A 589 27.05 40.77 15.51
N LEU A 590 25.97 41.55 15.58
CA LEU A 590 25.99 43.01 15.37
C LEU A 590 25.67 43.83 16.63
N GLN A 591 25.56 43.19 17.81
CA GLN A 591 25.37 43.88 19.11
C GLN A 591 26.66 44.05 19.91
N GLY A 592 27.82 44.01 19.24
CA GLY A 592 29.12 44.23 19.86
C GLY A 592 29.99 45.12 18.99
N GLU A 593 29.58 46.38 18.81
CA GLU A 593 30.48 47.48 18.41
C GLU A 593 29.77 48.82 18.63
N SER A 594 29.92 49.33 19.85
CA SER A 594 29.89 50.76 20.13
C SER A 594 30.80 50.96 21.34
N GLU A 595 31.99 51.49 21.07
CA GLU A 595 33.03 51.91 22.01
C GLU A 595 32.54 52.94 23.03
#